data_AF-A0A5S3X9M2-F1
#
_entry.id   AF-A0A5S3X9M2-F1
#
_cell.length_a   1.000
_cell.length_b   1.000
_cell.length_c   1.000
_cell.angle_alpha   90.00
_cell.angle_beta   90.00
_cell.angle_gamma   90.00
#
_symmetry.space_group_name_H-M   'P 1'
#
loop_
_entity.id
_entity.type
_entity.pdbx_description
1 polymer ?
#
loop_
_entity_poly.entity_id
_entity_poly.type
_entity_poly.pdbx_seq_one_letter_code
_entity_poly.pdbx_strand_id
1 'polypeptide(L)' 'GFISPLATVLRQKSAETSKMMQCVKVTLLSNLNGYAPPIAVEFGRKTLYSSERPSFIELEEHGRAVKNPQQQTTTEEA' A
#
# COMPACT_ATOMS: atom_id res chain seq x y z
N GLY A 1 -6.98 -11.17 32.68
CA GLY A 1 -7.31 -12.55 32.27
C GLY A 1 -6.40 -12.97 31.13
N PHE A 2 -6.00 -14.25 31.08
CA PHE A 2 -4.96 -14.78 30.18
C PHE A 2 -5.25 -14.63 28.67
N ILE A 3 -6.51 -14.47 28.26
CA ILE A 3 -6.92 -14.25 26.86
C ILE A 3 -6.70 -12.81 26.36
N SER A 4 -6.43 -11.85 27.26
CA SER A 4 -6.33 -10.44 26.89
C SER A 4 -5.19 -10.13 25.90
N PRO A 5 -3.96 -10.65 26.05
CA PRO A 5 -2.87 -10.37 25.11
C PRO A 5 -3.15 -10.92 23.70
N LEU A 6 -3.76 -12.11 23.61
CA LEU A 6 -4.13 -12.71 22.33
C LEU A 6 -5.20 -11.88 21.59
N ALA A 7 -6.20 -11.40 22.32
CA ALA A 7 -7.22 -10.51 21.77
C ALA A 7 -6.63 -9.19 21.24
N THR A 8 -5.58 -8.66 21.86
CA THR A 8 -4.88 -7.45 21.39
C THR A 8 -4.19 -7.70 20.05
N VAL A 9 -3.42 -8.78 19.93
CA VAL A 9 -2.70 -9.11 18.68
C VAL A 9 -3.68 -9.36 17.53
N LEU A 10 -4.79 -10.06 17.78
CA LEU A 10 -5.83 -10.28 16.76
C LEU A 10 -6.44 -8.97 16.27
N ARG A 11 -6.69 -8.02 17.18
CA ARG A 11 -7.17 -6.69 16.80
C ARG A 11 -6.15 -5.90 15.99
N GLN A 12 -4.87 -5.97 16.35
CA GLN A 12 -3.79 -5.32 15.59
C GLN A 12 -3.73 -5.85 14.17
N LYS A 13 -3.71 -7.18 14.00
CA LYS A 13 -3.67 -7.81 12.67
C LYS A 13 -4.91 -7.50 11.83
N SER A 14 -6.08 -7.44 12.47
CA SER A 14 -7.33 -7.01 11.83
C SER A 14 -7.25 -5.54 11.36
N ALA A 15 -6.72 -4.65 12.20
CA ALA A 15 -6.55 -3.25 11.86
C ALA A 15 -5.57 -3.05 10.69
N GLU A 16 -4.45 -3.77 10.67
CA GLU A 16 -3.48 -3.77 9.56
C GLU A 16 -4.14 -4.17 8.24
N THR A 17 -4.90 -5.27 8.24
CA THR A 17 -5.59 -5.76 7.04
C THR A 17 -6.66 -4.76 6.56
N SER A 18 -7.43 -4.21 7.51
CA SER A 18 -8.45 -3.20 7.22
C SER A 18 -7.83 -1.93 6.62
N LYS A 19 -6.62 -1.57 7.07
CA LYS A 19 -5.90 -0.40 6.57
C LYS A 19 -5.53 -0.53 5.09
N MET A 20 -5.06 -1.70 4.68
CA MET A 20 -4.76 -2.00 3.27
C MET A 20 -6.02 -1.90 2.40
N MET A 21 -7.16 -2.42 2.89
CA MET A 21 -8.44 -2.25 2.20
C MET A 21 -8.88 -0.79 2.06
N GLN A 22 -8.62 0.05 3.09
CA GLN A 22 -8.90 1.49 2.99
C GLN A 22 -8.01 2.17 1.94
N CYS A 23 -6.73 1.79 1.82
CA CYS A 23 -5.85 2.31 0.78
C CYS A 23 -6.44 2.07 -0.62
N VAL A 24 -6.82 0.81 -0.92
CA VAL A 24 -7.44 0.44 -2.19
C VAL A 24 -8.74 1.21 -2.43
N LYS A 25 -9.60 1.28 -1.41
CA LYS A 25 -10.86 2.03 -1.47
C LYS A 25 -10.63 3.50 -1.83
N VAL A 26 -9.69 4.16 -1.17
CA VAL A 26 -9.38 5.58 -1.41
C VAL A 26 -8.84 5.77 -2.82
N THR A 27 -7.93 4.92 -3.29
CA THR A 27 -7.43 4.99 -4.67
C THR A 27 -8.54 4.85 -5.71
N LEU A 28 -9.41 3.86 -5.55
CA LEU A 28 -10.54 3.66 -6.46
C LEU A 28 -11.51 4.84 -6.41
N LEU A 29 -11.83 5.33 -5.22
CA LEU A 29 -12.71 6.48 -5.05
C LEU A 29 -12.13 7.72 -5.73
N SER A 30 -10.84 7.99 -5.56
CA SER A 30 -10.16 9.10 -6.24
C SER A 30 -10.19 8.93 -7.77
N ASN A 31 -9.98 7.71 -8.27
CA ASN A 31 -10.06 7.44 -9.71
C ASN A 31 -11.48 7.70 -10.26
N LEU A 32 -12.52 7.26 -9.54
CA LEU A 32 -13.92 7.50 -9.89
C LEU A 32 -14.30 8.98 -9.88
N ASN A 33 -13.64 9.80 -9.06
CA ASN A 33 -13.81 11.25 -9.05
C ASN A 33 -13.07 11.98 -10.19
N GLY A 34 -12.44 11.25 -11.13
CA GLY A 34 -11.79 11.82 -12.29
C GLY A 34 -10.35 12.29 -12.06
N TYR A 35 -9.73 11.94 -10.92
CA TYR A 35 -8.31 12.22 -10.71
C TYR A 35 -7.45 11.32 -11.61
N ALA A 36 -6.37 11.88 -12.16
CA ALA A 36 -5.41 11.14 -12.97
C ALA A 36 -4.83 9.95 -12.19
N PRO A 37 -4.50 8.81 -12.84
CA PRO A 37 -4.04 7.61 -12.15
C PRO A 37 -2.88 7.82 -11.16
N PRO A 38 -1.84 8.63 -11.46
CA PRO A 38 -0.76 8.89 -10.50
C PRO A 38 -1.25 9.59 -9.22
N ILE A 39 -2.21 10.51 -9.35
CA ILE A 39 -2.79 11.26 -8.23
C ILE A 39 -3.71 10.36 -7.40
N ALA A 40 -4.49 9.50 -8.06
CA ALA A 40 -5.35 8.52 -7.38
C ALA A 40 -4.52 7.54 -6.52
N VAL A 41 -3.38 7.08 -7.03
CA VAL A 41 -2.45 6.22 -6.30
C VAL A 41 -1.83 6.95 -5.09
N GLU A 42 -1.50 8.24 -5.22
CA GLU A 42 -0.97 9.04 -4.12
C GLU A 42 -1.96 9.22 -2.95
N PHE A 43 -3.25 9.37 -3.23
CA PHE A 43 -4.26 9.39 -2.18
C PHE A 43 -4.36 8.07 -1.42
N GLY A 44 -4.21 6.94 -2.11
CA GLY A 44 -4.08 5.62 -1.48
C GLY A 44 -2.85 5.53 -0.58
N ARG A 45 -1.67 5.91 -1.10
CA ARG A 45 -0.39 5.89 -0.35
C ARG A 45 -0.48 6.67 0.95
N LYS A 46 -1.10 7.85 0.94
CA LYS A 46 -1.30 8.70 2.13
C LYS A 46 -2.22 8.07 3.18
N THR A 47 -2.99 7.03 2.82
CA THR A 47 -3.86 6.33 3.76
C THR A 47 -3.08 5.38 4.67
N LEU A 48 -1.95 4.81 4.25
CA LEU A 48 -1.13 3.85 5.01
C LEU A 48 -0.52 4.46 6.29
N TYR A 49 -0.21 3.63 7.30
CA TYR A 49 0.53 4.08 8.49
C TYR A 49 1.93 4.57 8.12
N SER A 50 2.48 5.50 8.89
CA SER A 50 3.76 6.15 8.53
C SER A 50 4.95 5.18 8.42
N SER A 51 4.91 4.05 9.13
CA SER A 51 5.98 3.05 9.14
C SER A 51 6.00 2.16 7.89
N GLU A 52 4.85 1.99 7.25
CA GLU A 52 4.64 1.12 6.08
C GLU A 52 4.38 1.92 4.80
N ARG A 53 4.31 3.25 4.92
CA ARG A 53 4.05 4.14 3.80
C ARG A 53 5.32 4.28 2.96
N PRO A 54 5.34 3.81 1.70
CA PRO A 54 6.49 4.00 0.84
C PRO A 54 6.66 5.48 0.50
N SER A 55 7.86 5.90 0.17
CA SER A 55 8.10 7.23 -0.41
C SER A 55 7.45 7.36 -1.80
N PHE A 56 7.29 8.59 -2.26
CA PHE A 56 6.77 8.83 -3.61
C PHE A 56 7.69 8.26 -4.69
N ILE A 57 9.01 8.37 -4.48
CA ILE A 57 10.03 7.91 -5.44
C ILE A 57 9.99 6.38 -5.56
N GLU A 58 9.98 5.66 -4.43
CA GLU A 58 9.92 4.19 -4.43
C GLU A 58 8.66 3.66 -5.12
N LEU A 59 7.52 4.35 -4.92
CA LEU A 59 6.25 3.97 -5.55
C LEU A 59 6.25 4.23 -7.06
N GLU A 60 6.84 5.34 -7.50
CA GLU A 60 6.96 5.67 -8.91
C GLU A 60 7.93 4.71 -9.64
N GLU A 61 9.04 4.37 -9.00
CA GLU A 61 10.00 3.38 -9.50
C GLU A 61 9.35 2.00 -9.65
N HIS A 62 8.61 1.54 -8.63
CA HIS A 62 7.81 0.32 -8.73
C HIS A 62 6.79 0.39 -9.88
N GLY A 63 6.10 1.52 -10.03
CA GLY A 63 5.15 1.71 -11.13
C GLY A 63 5.80 1.64 -12.51
N ARG A 64 7.01 2.17 -12.68
CA ARG A 64 7.79 2.06 -13.91
C ARG A 64 8.27 0.63 -14.18
N ALA A 65 8.75 -0.06 -13.16
CA ALA A 65 9.19 -1.45 -13.28
C ALA A 65 8.07 -2.37 -13.75
N VAL A 66 6.84 -2.20 -13.23
CA VAL A 66 5.65 -2.96 -13.66
C VAL A 66 5.30 -2.71 -15.13
N LYS A 67 5.54 -1.48 -15.65
CA LYS A 67 5.28 -1.14 -17.05
C LYS A 67 6.27 -1.81 -18.01
N ASN A 68 7.48 -2.13 -17.57
CA ASN A 68 8.51 -2.77 -18.38
C ASN A 68 9.09 -4.02 -17.69
N PRO A 69 8.40 -5.17 -17.75
CA PRO A 69 8.73 -6.37 -16.98
C PRO A 69 10.12 -7.00 -17.27
N GLN A 70 10.85 -6.53 -18.29
CA GLN A 70 12.17 -7.05 -18.68
C GLN A 70 13.32 -6.63 -17.73
N GLN A 71 13.10 -5.77 -16.74
CA GLN A 71 14.15 -5.22 -15.86
C GLN A 71 14.22 -5.85 -14.45
N GLN A 72 13.29 -6.73 -14.08
CA GLN A 72 13.18 -7.25 -12.71
C GLN A 72 13.99 -8.55 -12.46
N THR A 73 14.49 -9.23 -13.49
CA THR A 73 15.12 -10.55 -13.36
C THR A 73 16.60 -10.52 -12.96
N THR A 74 17.24 -9.35 -12.82
CA THR A 74 18.72 -9.26 -12.69
C THR A 74 19.23 -8.86 -11.30
N THR A 75 18.36 -8.57 -10.32
CA THR A 75 18.80 -7.93 -9.05
C THR A 75 18.57 -8.76 -7.79
N GLU A 76 17.93 -9.94 -7.87
CA GLU A 76 17.73 -10.83 -6.70
C GLU A 76 18.80 -11.92 -6.53
N GLU A 77 19.82 -11.98 -7.40
CA GLU A 77 20.87 -13.03 -7.40
C GLU A 77 22.32 -12.52 -7.20
N ALA A 78 22.53 -11.37 -6.55
CA ALA A 78 23.88 -10.87 -6.21
C ALA A 78 23.98 -10.33 -4.78
#